data_AF-A0A7L1KIL1-F1
#
_entry.id   AF-A0A7L1KIL1-F1
#
_cell.length_a   1.000
_cell.length_b   1.000
_cell.length_c   1.000
_cell.angle_alpha   90.00
_cell.angle_beta   90.00
_cell.angle_gamma   90.00
#
_symmetry.space_group_name_H-M   'P 1'
#
loop_
_entity.id
_entity.type
_entity.pdbx_description
1 polymer ?
#
loop_
_entity_poly.entity_id
_entity_poly.type
_entity_poly.pdbx_seq_one_letter_code
_entity_poly.pdbx_strand_id
1 'polypeptide(L)'
;VAVLLPFLCCLSPATAGKLLVIPMEGSHWLSMKEVLAELSKRGHEIVVIAPDSKILIDTSATYELKTYPVPFKKGEMEELIRSFSANCFSKEPFLVRFLNTWDNFRKSSAMFQVSCSSLLYNKDMMKYIEESKFDAIFTDPLTPCGQIIALHFSIPTVFFLRGVPCAIDIHAAQSPDPPSYVPRMFSLNTDHMTFPQRVKNFLISISESFTCSMVFSPFENLASDFLQKPITITQLLSHGSIWLKRLDFVFDYPMPVMPNMIFIGGINCGQKKPLSQ
;
A
#
# COMPACT_ATOMS: atom_id res chain seq x y z
N VAL A 1 36.10 22.22 -22.01
CA VAL A 1 34.73 22.78 -22.05
C VAL A 1 33.95 22.33 -23.29
N ALA A 2 34.55 22.25 -24.49
CA ALA A 2 33.87 21.79 -25.71
C ALA A 2 33.48 20.29 -25.77
N VAL A 3 34.06 19.43 -24.92
CA VAL A 3 33.79 17.97 -24.91
C VAL A 3 32.58 17.59 -24.05
N LEU A 4 32.03 18.52 -23.26
CA LEU A 4 30.86 18.27 -22.40
C LEU A 4 29.51 18.60 -23.07
N LEU A 5 29.50 19.42 -24.13
CA LEU A 5 28.27 19.78 -24.85
C LEU A 5 27.53 18.59 -25.52
N PRO A 6 28.19 17.58 -26.12
CA PRO A 6 27.46 16.49 -26.76
C PRO A 6 26.79 15.55 -25.75
N PHE A 7 27.26 15.49 -24.50
CA PHE A 7 26.65 14.71 -23.43
C PHE A 7 25.35 15.34 -22.90
N LEU A 8 25.21 16.67 -22.98
CA LEU A 8 23.97 17.36 -22.61
C LEU A 8 22.83 17.11 -23.60
N CYS A 9 23.12 16.82 -24.88
CA CYS A 9 22.10 16.49 -25.88
C CYS A 9 21.52 15.08 -25.72
N CYS A 10 22.17 14.19 -24.96
CA CYS A 10 21.65 12.87 -24.61
C CYS A 10 20.78 12.88 -23.33
N LEU A 11 20.71 14.02 -22.64
CA LEU A 11 19.75 14.24 -21.57
C LEU A 11 18.42 14.64 -22.22
N SER A 12 17.69 13.66 -22.74
CA SER A 12 16.27 13.86 -23.00
C SER A 12 15.66 14.43 -21.72
N PRO A 13 14.95 15.57 -21.75
CA PRO A 13 14.21 16.01 -20.58
C PRO A 13 13.34 14.83 -20.16
N ALA A 14 13.48 14.36 -18.92
CA ALA A 14 12.66 13.28 -18.40
C ALA A 14 11.20 13.74 -18.52
N THR A 15 10.48 13.18 -19.50
CA THR A 15 9.07 13.47 -19.70
C THR A 15 8.33 12.96 -18.48
N ALA A 16 7.56 13.85 -17.85
CA ALA A 16 6.73 13.48 -16.73
C ALA A 16 5.60 12.57 -17.23
N GLY A 17 5.45 11.41 -16.59
CA GLY A 17 4.41 10.44 -16.93
C GLY A 17 3.05 10.75 -16.28
N LYS A 18 2.01 10.14 -16.84
CA LYS A 18 0.63 10.16 -16.36
C LYS A 18 0.37 9.00 -15.40
N LEU A 19 0.03 9.32 -14.16
CA LEU A 19 -0.11 8.38 -13.06
C LEU A 19 -1.58 8.18 -12.67
N LEU A 20 -2.00 6.92 -12.60
CA LEU A 20 -3.25 6.55 -11.95
C LEU A 20 -2.98 6.22 -10.49
N VAL A 21 -3.69 6.88 -9.58
CA VAL A 21 -3.58 6.65 -8.14
C VAL A 21 -4.81 5.93 -7.64
N ILE A 22 -4.60 4.75 -7.05
CA ILE A 22 -5.62 3.98 -6.33
C ILE A 22 -5.22 3.96 -4.84
N PRO A 23 -5.71 4.92 -4.04
CA PRO A 23 -5.25 5.13 -2.68
C PRO A 23 -6.00 4.24 -1.68
N MET A 24 -5.46 4.20 -0.45
CA MET A 24 -6.19 3.78 0.75
C MET A 24 -6.47 5.01 1.63
N GLU A 25 -7.66 5.04 2.24
CA GLU A 25 -8.12 6.11 3.12
C GLU A 25 -7.34 6.22 4.44
N GLY A 26 -7.60 7.28 5.20
CA GLY A 26 -7.02 7.48 6.53
C GLY A 26 -5.55 7.92 6.51
N SER A 27 -4.73 7.38 7.41
CA SER A 27 -3.32 7.77 7.56
C SER A 27 -2.45 7.41 6.34
N HIS A 28 -2.89 6.45 5.53
CA HIS A 28 -2.22 6.03 4.30
C HIS A 28 -2.30 7.16 3.26
N TRP A 29 -3.50 7.71 3.06
CA TRP A 29 -3.73 8.86 2.19
C TRP A 29 -2.91 10.09 2.59
N LEU A 30 -2.85 10.41 3.89
CA LEU A 30 -2.11 11.58 4.37
C LEU A 30 -0.63 11.55 3.97
N SER A 31 0.03 10.39 4.04
CA SER A 31 1.42 10.25 3.59
C SER A 31 1.53 10.26 2.06
N MET A 32 0.56 9.66 1.36
CA MET A 32 0.56 9.56 -0.10
C MET A 32 0.41 10.95 -0.74
N LYS A 33 -0.48 11.79 -0.18
CA LYS A 33 -0.77 13.14 -0.67
C LYS A 33 0.48 14.01 -0.80
N GLU A 34 1.41 13.93 0.17
CA GLU A 34 2.67 14.69 0.13
C GLU A 34 3.55 14.25 -1.05
N VAL A 35 3.60 12.94 -1.33
CA VAL A 35 4.33 12.41 -2.49
C VAL A 35 3.68 12.85 -3.79
N LEU A 36 2.34 12.83 -3.88
CA LEU A 36 1.62 13.30 -5.07
C LEU A 36 1.87 14.78 -5.35
N ALA A 37 1.93 15.61 -4.31
CA ALA A 37 2.26 17.03 -4.47
C ALA A 37 3.66 17.23 -5.09
N GLU A 38 4.62 16.41 -4.68
CA GLU A 38 6.01 16.48 -5.15
C GLU A 38 6.16 15.91 -6.57
N LEU A 39 5.38 14.87 -6.93
CA LEU A 39 5.28 14.36 -8.30
C LEU A 39 4.60 15.38 -9.24
N SER A 40 3.51 16.01 -8.79
CA SER A 40 2.82 17.06 -9.55
C SER A 40 3.74 18.25 -9.86
N LYS A 41 4.55 18.70 -8.90
CA LYS A 41 5.57 19.75 -9.13
C LYS A 41 6.63 19.36 -10.15
N ARG A 42 6.91 18.06 -10.32
CA ARG A 42 7.81 17.53 -11.36
C ARG A 42 7.13 17.37 -12.72
N GLY A 43 5.87 17.79 -12.83
CA GLY A 43 5.11 17.80 -14.08
C GLY A 43 4.27 16.56 -14.32
N HIS A 44 4.20 15.61 -13.38
CA HIS A 44 3.39 14.41 -13.55
C HIS A 44 1.91 14.77 -13.62
N GLU A 45 1.19 14.24 -14.61
CA GLU A 45 -0.26 14.28 -14.65
C GLU A 45 -0.79 13.20 -13.71
N ILE A 46 -1.62 13.56 -12.73
CA ILE A 46 -2.05 12.64 -11.68
C ILE A 46 -3.58 12.57 -11.68
N VAL A 47 -4.11 11.36 -11.75
CA VAL A 47 -5.55 11.09 -11.60
C VAL A 47 -5.73 10.17 -10.39
N VAL A 48 -6.50 10.62 -9.40
CA VAL A 48 -6.89 9.84 -8.23
C VAL A 48 -8.29 9.28 -8.45
N ILE A 49 -8.46 7.96 -8.32
CA ILE A 49 -9.77 7.31 -8.33
C ILE A 49 -10.08 6.83 -6.92
N ALA A 50 -11.20 7.31 -6.35
CA ALA A 50 -11.62 7.00 -4.99
C ALA A 50 -13.13 6.71 -4.92
N PRO A 51 -13.63 5.95 -3.94
CA PRO A 51 -15.07 5.78 -3.76
C PRO A 51 -15.74 7.12 -3.38
N ASP A 52 -17.03 7.26 -3.70
CA ASP A 52 -17.82 8.44 -3.30
C ASP A 52 -17.98 8.59 -1.78
N SER A 53 -17.83 7.49 -1.03
CA SER A 53 -17.77 7.42 0.43
C SER A 53 -16.43 7.88 1.06
N LYS A 54 -15.52 8.46 0.27
CA LYS A 54 -14.22 8.99 0.70
C LYS A 54 -14.29 9.88 1.95
N ILE A 55 -13.26 9.80 2.78
CA ILE A 55 -13.19 10.52 4.07
C ILE A 55 -12.25 11.70 3.97
N LEU A 56 -10.97 11.45 3.68
CA LEU A 56 -9.90 12.45 3.68
C LEU A 56 -9.45 12.85 2.27
N ILE A 57 -9.86 12.08 1.25
CA ILE A 57 -9.57 12.39 -0.15
C ILE A 57 -10.54 13.48 -0.61
N ASP A 58 -10.00 14.61 -1.02
CA ASP A 58 -10.76 15.76 -1.50
C ASP A 58 -10.17 16.28 -2.82
N THR A 59 -10.87 17.22 -3.47
CA THR A 59 -10.38 17.94 -4.63
C THR A 59 -9.07 18.70 -4.32
N SER A 60 -8.18 18.77 -5.29
CA SER A 60 -6.89 19.45 -5.16
C SER A 60 -6.45 19.99 -6.52
N ALA A 61 -5.63 21.03 -6.52
CA ALA A 61 -4.95 21.49 -7.74
C ALA A 61 -3.85 20.53 -8.21
N THR A 62 -3.41 19.60 -7.35
CA THR A 62 -2.29 18.68 -7.62
C THR A 62 -2.66 17.46 -8.45
N TYR A 63 -3.94 17.11 -8.53
CA TYR A 63 -4.43 15.92 -9.23
C TYR A 63 -5.88 16.11 -9.66
N GLU A 64 -6.29 15.40 -10.70
CA GLU A 64 -7.71 15.22 -11.01
C GLU A 64 -8.31 14.15 -10.08
N LEU A 65 -9.49 14.41 -9.52
CA LEU A 65 -10.21 13.43 -8.70
C LEU A 65 -11.41 12.88 -9.47
N LYS A 66 -11.47 11.55 -9.61
CA LYS A 66 -12.65 10.83 -10.09
C LYS A 66 -13.22 9.94 -9.01
N THR A 67 -14.55 9.88 -8.95
CA THR A 67 -15.25 9.07 -7.95
C THR A 67 -16.15 8.02 -8.59
N TYR A 68 -16.30 6.89 -7.92
CA TYR A 68 -17.24 5.83 -8.29
C TYR A 68 -18.17 5.48 -7.11
N PRO A 69 -19.41 5.07 -7.39
CA PRO A 69 -20.38 4.74 -6.34
C PRO A 69 -20.03 3.44 -5.62
N VAL A 70 -20.28 3.40 -4.31
CA VAL A 70 -20.19 2.18 -3.49
C VAL A 70 -21.47 1.96 -2.67
N PRO A 71 -21.78 0.73 -2.24
CA PRO A 71 -23.05 0.42 -1.57
C PRO A 71 -23.09 0.80 -0.08
N PHE A 72 -22.12 1.57 0.41
CA PHE A 72 -22.02 2.00 1.81
C PHE A 72 -21.73 3.49 1.90
N LYS A 73 -22.17 4.13 2.98
CA LYS A 73 -22.01 5.57 3.20
C LYS A 73 -20.67 5.90 3.84
N LYS A 74 -20.24 7.15 3.69
CA LYS A 74 -19.05 7.71 4.37
C LYS A 74 -19.05 7.42 5.88
N GLY A 75 -20.19 7.57 6.56
CA GLY A 75 -20.31 7.34 8.00
C GLY A 75 -19.98 5.90 8.44
N GLU A 76 -20.28 4.90 7.60
CA GLU A 76 -19.96 3.50 7.87
C GLU A 76 -18.45 3.24 7.76
N MET A 77 -17.80 3.85 6.76
CA MET A 77 -16.35 3.82 6.60
C MET A 77 -15.63 4.53 7.77
N GLU A 78 -16.17 5.67 8.24
CA GLU A 78 -15.65 6.37 9.41
C GLU A 78 -15.79 5.56 10.70
N GLU A 79 -16.92 4.87 10.89
CA GLU A 79 -17.13 3.99 12.03
C GLU A 79 -16.15 2.81 12.04
N LEU A 80 -15.91 2.21 10.87
CA LEU A 80 -14.92 1.14 10.72
C LEU A 80 -13.51 1.60 11.16
N ILE A 81 -13.05 2.75 10.66
CA ILE A 81 -11.73 3.31 11.03
C ILE A 81 -11.68 3.66 12.52
N ARG A 82 -12.77 4.21 13.07
CA ARG A 82 -12.88 4.54 14.50
C ARG A 82 -12.81 3.30 15.38
N SER A 83 -13.54 2.23 15.01
CA SER A 83 -13.52 0.94 15.71
C SER A 83 -12.12 0.35 15.74
N PHE A 84 -11.43 0.35 14.60
CA PHE A 84 -10.06 -0.13 14.49
C PHE A 84 -9.12 0.65 15.43
N SER A 85 -9.21 1.98 15.40
CA SER A 85 -8.40 2.88 16.22
C SER A 85 -8.65 2.67 17.71
N ALA A 86 -9.92 2.58 18.14
CA ALA A 86 -10.27 2.36 19.54
C ALA A 86 -9.74 1.01 20.05
N ASN A 87 -9.81 -0.04 19.22
CA ASN A 87 -9.34 -1.36 19.59
C ASN A 87 -7.79 -1.42 19.74
N CYS A 88 -7.03 -0.63 18.97
CA CYS A 88 -5.57 -0.56 19.11
C CYS A 88 -5.11 -0.06 20.50
N PHE A 89 -5.88 0.83 21.12
CA PHE A 89 -5.58 1.38 22.46
C PHE A 89 -6.39 0.73 23.58
N SER A 90 -7.08 -0.37 23.27
CA SER A 90 -7.91 -1.08 24.22
C SER A 90 -7.08 -1.73 25.33
N LYS A 91 -7.52 -1.55 26.57
CA LYS A 91 -6.95 -2.21 27.77
C LYS A 91 -7.58 -3.58 28.05
N GLU A 92 -8.43 -4.07 27.16
CA GLU A 92 -9.08 -5.37 27.29
C GLU A 92 -8.06 -6.52 27.37
N PRO A 93 -8.43 -7.65 27.99
CA PRO A 93 -7.60 -8.86 28.02
C PRO A 93 -7.17 -9.30 26.61
N PHE A 94 -6.01 -9.96 26.54
CA PHE A 94 -5.40 -10.36 25.27
C PHE A 94 -6.36 -11.09 24.32
N LEU A 95 -7.11 -12.07 24.82
CA LEU A 95 -8.05 -12.85 24.00
C LEU A 95 -9.19 -11.99 23.42
N VAL A 96 -9.74 -11.09 24.23
CA VAL A 96 -10.81 -10.16 23.80
C VAL A 96 -10.26 -9.22 22.73
N ARG A 97 -9.09 -8.63 22.97
CA ARG A 97 -8.43 -7.75 22.00
C ARG A 97 -8.08 -8.50 20.71
N PHE A 98 -7.63 -9.75 20.80
CA PHE A 98 -7.34 -10.59 19.64
C PHE A 98 -8.60 -10.82 18.79
N LEU A 99 -9.70 -11.24 19.42
CA LEU A 99 -10.98 -11.47 18.74
C LEU A 99 -11.56 -10.19 18.12
N ASN A 100 -11.47 -9.05 18.81
CA ASN A 100 -11.92 -7.76 18.28
C ASN A 100 -11.05 -7.29 17.11
N THR A 101 -9.72 -7.49 17.21
CA THR A 101 -8.79 -7.17 16.13
C THR A 101 -9.10 -8.02 14.89
N TRP A 102 -9.34 -9.31 15.09
CA TRP A 102 -9.74 -10.23 14.05
C TRP A 102 -11.04 -9.80 13.35
N ASP A 103 -12.08 -9.50 14.12
CA ASP A 103 -13.37 -9.06 13.58
C ASP A 103 -13.24 -7.74 12.81
N ASN A 104 -12.47 -6.79 13.33
CA ASN A 104 -12.18 -5.53 12.64
C ASN A 104 -11.44 -5.73 11.30
N PHE A 105 -10.43 -6.62 11.25
CA PHE A 105 -9.74 -6.95 10.00
C PHE A 105 -10.68 -7.61 8.99
N ARG A 106 -11.53 -8.53 9.44
CA ARG A 106 -12.53 -9.19 8.58
C ARG A 106 -13.52 -8.19 7.99
N LYS A 107 -14.10 -7.32 8.83
CA LYS A 107 -15.03 -6.27 8.39
C LYS A 107 -14.37 -5.29 7.43
N SER A 108 -13.13 -4.89 7.73
CA SER A 108 -12.36 -3.99 6.87
C SER A 108 -12.07 -4.61 5.51
N SER A 109 -11.57 -5.85 5.50
CA SER A 109 -11.32 -6.59 4.26
C SER A 109 -12.58 -6.70 3.41
N ALA A 110 -13.72 -7.07 4.00
CA ALA A 110 -14.98 -7.15 3.27
C ALA A 110 -15.40 -5.80 2.69
N MET A 111 -15.33 -4.71 3.45
CA MET A 111 -15.70 -3.37 2.97
C MET A 111 -14.79 -2.88 1.83
N PHE A 112 -13.47 -3.04 1.98
CA PHE A 112 -12.52 -2.66 0.94
C PHE A 112 -12.61 -3.54 -0.30
N GLN A 113 -12.91 -4.84 -0.14
CA GLN A 113 -13.16 -5.75 -1.25
C GLN A 113 -14.42 -5.34 -2.02
N VAL A 114 -15.50 -4.97 -1.32
CA VAL A 114 -16.74 -4.47 -1.95
C VAL A 114 -16.45 -3.19 -2.71
N SER A 115 -15.70 -2.26 -2.13
CA SER A 115 -15.27 -1.03 -2.83
C SER A 115 -14.47 -1.35 -4.09
N CYS A 116 -13.54 -2.30 -4.02
CA CYS A 116 -12.77 -2.70 -5.19
C CYS A 116 -13.64 -3.34 -6.27
N SER A 117 -14.56 -4.23 -5.89
CA SER A 117 -15.51 -4.84 -6.81
C SER A 117 -16.36 -3.78 -7.52
N SER A 118 -16.86 -2.78 -6.78
CA SER A 118 -17.60 -1.67 -7.37
C SER A 118 -16.79 -0.88 -8.41
N LEU A 119 -15.48 -0.73 -8.23
CA LEU A 119 -14.61 -0.11 -9.22
C LEU A 119 -14.38 -1.02 -10.44
N LEU A 120 -13.98 -2.27 -10.20
CA LEU A 120 -13.65 -3.24 -11.26
C LEU A 120 -14.83 -3.52 -12.20
N TYR A 121 -16.06 -3.52 -11.67
CA TYR A 121 -17.28 -3.73 -12.47
C TYR A 121 -17.96 -2.43 -12.92
N ASN A 122 -17.37 -1.27 -12.64
CA ASN A 122 -17.82 0.00 -13.21
C ASN A 122 -17.29 0.15 -14.64
N LYS A 123 -18.17 -0.11 -15.62
CA LYS A 123 -17.81 -0.08 -17.05
C LYS A 123 -17.24 1.26 -17.51
N ASP A 124 -17.82 2.37 -17.04
CA ASP A 124 -17.39 3.71 -17.46
C ASP A 124 -16.00 4.02 -16.90
N MET A 125 -15.73 3.64 -15.65
CA MET A 125 -14.44 3.86 -15.02
C MET A 125 -13.35 2.96 -15.63
N MET A 126 -13.65 1.68 -15.86
CA MET A 126 -12.69 0.76 -16.49
C MET A 126 -12.38 1.17 -17.93
N LYS A 127 -13.38 1.60 -18.70
CA LYS A 127 -13.19 2.16 -20.04
C LYS A 127 -12.33 3.43 -19.99
N TYR A 128 -12.62 4.34 -19.07
CA TYR A 128 -11.80 5.54 -18.87
C TYR A 128 -10.34 5.19 -18.57
N ILE A 129 -10.08 4.23 -17.69
CA ILE A 129 -8.72 3.79 -17.35
C ILE A 129 -7.99 3.26 -18.59
N GLU A 130 -8.65 2.44 -19.39
CA GLU A 130 -8.10 1.87 -20.62
C GLU A 130 -7.77 2.94 -21.68
N GLU A 131 -8.66 3.90 -21.88
CA GLU A 131 -8.54 4.98 -22.87
C GLU A 131 -7.53 6.05 -22.45
N SER A 132 -7.33 6.24 -21.14
CA SER A 132 -6.44 7.28 -20.59
C SER A 132 -4.95 7.00 -20.75
N LYS A 133 -4.56 5.76 -21.08
CA LYS A 133 -3.17 5.34 -21.32
C LYS A 133 -2.19 5.81 -20.23
N PHE A 134 -2.47 5.41 -18.98
CA PHE A 134 -1.60 5.69 -17.85
C PHE A 134 -0.24 5.00 -17.99
N ASP A 135 0.83 5.70 -17.62
CA ASP A 135 2.20 5.20 -17.66
C ASP A 135 2.52 4.29 -16.47
N ALA A 136 1.90 4.53 -15.31
CA ALA A 136 2.04 3.69 -14.12
C ALA A 136 0.83 3.84 -13.17
N ILE A 137 0.62 2.81 -12.36
CA ILE A 137 -0.32 2.84 -11.23
C ILE A 137 0.46 3.05 -9.93
N PHE A 138 0.10 4.08 -9.16
CA PHE A 138 0.63 4.34 -7.83
C PHE A 138 -0.42 3.96 -6.78
N THR A 139 -0.17 2.90 -6.02
CA THR A 139 -1.23 2.28 -5.18
C THR A 139 -0.72 1.83 -3.83
N ASP A 140 -1.62 1.78 -2.85
CA ASP A 140 -1.37 1.10 -1.60
C ASP A 140 -1.66 -0.42 -1.77
N PRO A 141 -0.69 -1.32 -1.55
CA PRO A 141 -0.87 -2.76 -1.71
C PRO A 141 -1.75 -3.41 -0.63
N LEU A 142 -2.12 -2.72 0.46
CA LEU A 142 -3.02 -3.28 1.48
C LEU A 142 -4.43 -3.50 0.92
N THR A 143 -4.84 -2.65 -0.03
CA THR A 143 -6.05 -2.82 -0.84
C THR A 143 -5.64 -3.09 -2.29
N PRO A 144 -5.45 -4.36 -2.70
CA PRO A 144 -4.76 -4.71 -3.95
C PRO A 144 -5.57 -4.40 -5.23
N CYS A 145 -6.58 -3.54 -5.17
CA CYS A 145 -7.42 -3.17 -6.30
C CYS A 145 -6.63 -2.54 -7.44
N GLY A 146 -5.72 -1.62 -7.12
CA GLY A 146 -4.82 -1.02 -8.11
C GLY A 146 -3.96 -2.07 -8.82
N GLN A 147 -3.55 -3.13 -8.11
CA GLN A 147 -2.77 -4.21 -8.70
C GLN A 147 -3.61 -5.12 -9.62
N ILE A 148 -4.89 -5.35 -9.31
CA ILE A 148 -5.79 -6.08 -10.20
C ILE A 148 -5.96 -5.32 -11.51
N ILE A 149 -6.21 -4.00 -11.43
CA ILE A 149 -6.32 -3.11 -12.60
C ILE A 149 -5.01 -3.09 -13.39
N ALA A 150 -3.88 -2.99 -12.71
CA ALA A 150 -2.55 -3.00 -13.32
C ALA A 150 -2.32 -4.25 -14.16
N LEU A 151 -2.62 -5.43 -13.62
CA LEU A 151 -2.49 -6.70 -14.32
C LEU A 151 -3.44 -6.83 -15.50
N HIS A 152 -4.69 -6.37 -15.33
CA HIS A 152 -5.69 -6.42 -16.40
C HIS A 152 -5.27 -5.58 -17.62
N PHE A 153 -4.74 -4.37 -17.39
CA PHE A 153 -4.32 -3.46 -18.46
C PHE A 153 -2.83 -3.51 -18.79
N SER A 154 -2.05 -4.38 -18.12
CA SER A 154 -0.58 -4.46 -18.26
C SER A 154 0.15 -3.14 -17.99
N ILE A 155 -0.29 -2.39 -16.97
CA ILE A 155 0.31 -1.13 -16.54
C ILE A 155 1.30 -1.42 -15.39
N PRO A 156 2.53 -0.87 -15.38
CA PRO A 156 3.46 -1.09 -14.28
C PRO A 156 2.97 -0.45 -12.99
N THR A 157 3.24 -1.10 -11.86
CA THR A 157 2.78 -0.66 -10.54
C THR A 157 3.93 -0.19 -9.66
N VAL A 158 3.72 0.93 -8.99
CA VAL A 158 4.56 1.45 -7.90
C VAL A 158 3.73 1.36 -6.62
N PHE A 159 4.18 0.50 -5.70
CA PHE A 159 3.55 0.34 -4.39
C PHE A 159 4.04 1.38 -3.40
N PHE A 160 3.14 1.88 -2.55
CA PHE A 160 3.47 2.85 -1.51
C PHE A 160 2.88 2.44 -0.16
N LEU A 161 3.72 1.90 0.73
CA LEU A 161 3.31 1.46 2.07
C LEU A 161 4.52 1.31 2.99
N ARG A 162 4.31 1.27 4.32
CA ARG A 162 5.36 0.89 5.27
C ARG A 162 5.68 -0.61 5.16
N GLY A 163 4.68 -1.46 5.31
CA GLY A 163 4.76 -2.89 4.99
C GLY A 163 3.38 -3.53 5.06
N VAL A 164 3.26 -4.73 4.49
CA VAL A 164 2.03 -5.53 4.54
C VAL A 164 2.16 -6.54 5.68
N PRO A 165 1.11 -6.77 6.50
CA PRO A 165 1.11 -7.82 7.51
C PRO A 165 1.55 -9.19 6.93
N CYS A 166 2.10 -10.03 7.80
CA CYS A 166 2.55 -11.39 7.44
C CYS A 166 3.65 -11.42 6.37
N ALA A 167 4.41 -10.33 6.23
CA ALA A 167 5.52 -10.21 5.28
C ALA A 167 5.14 -10.49 3.81
N ILE A 168 3.87 -10.30 3.45
CA ILE A 168 3.40 -10.52 2.08
C ILE A 168 4.17 -9.68 1.07
N ASP A 169 4.49 -8.43 1.41
CA ASP A 169 5.31 -7.55 0.59
C ASP A 169 6.75 -8.03 0.42
N ILE A 170 7.34 -8.61 1.47
CA ILE A 170 8.68 -9.22 1.41
C ILE A 170 8.65 -10.44 0.50
N HIS A 171 7.67 -11.33 0.68
CA HIS A 171 7.51 -12.52 -0.15
C HIS A 171 7.15 -12.19 -1.60
N ALA A 172 6.29 -11.20 -1.83
CA ALA A 172 5.91 -10.73 -3.17
C ALA A 172 7.10 -10.09 -3.89
N ALA A 173 7.95 -9.35 -3.17
CA ALA A 173 9.21 -8.84 -3.70
C ALA A 173 10.27 -9.94 -3.93
N GLN A 174 10.00 -11.20 -3.55
CA GLN A 174 10.93 -12.32 -3.58
C GLN A 174 12.17 -12.12 -2.68
N SER A 175 12.02 -11.32 -1.63
CA SER A 175 13.08 -11.10 -0.64
C SER A 175 13.09 -12.21 0.42
N PRO A 176 14.26 -12.64 0.91
CA PRO A 176 14.33 -13.56 2.04
C PRO A 176 13.74 -12.95 3.33
N ASP A 177 12.96 -13.75 4.08
CA ASP A 177 12.36 -13.36 5.37
C ASP A 177 12.74 -14.36 6.48
N PRO A 178 13.98 -14.31 6.98
CA PRO A 178 14.47 -15.29 7.95
C PRO A 178 14.03 -14.94 9.39
N PRO A 179 13.14 -15.73 10.01
CA PRO A 179 12.64 -15.45 11.37
C PRO A 179 13.71 -15.69 12.46
N SER A 180 14.89 -16.19 12.08
CA SER A 180 15.99 -16.37 13.02
C SER A 180 16.60 -15.04 13.47
N TYR A 181 16.59 -13.99 12.64
CA TYR A 181 17.18 -12.69 12.98
C TYR A 181 16.31 -11.48 12.58
N VAL A 182 15.30 -11.66 11.74
CA VAL A 182 14.31 -10.61 11.46
C VAL A 182 13.15 -10.74 12.45
N PRO A 183 12.96 -9.78 13.38
CA PRO A 183 11.88 -9.85 14.36
C PRO A 183 10.51 -9.64 13.71
N ARG A 184 9.53 -10.46 14.09
CA ARG A 184 8.14 -10.31 13.63
C ARG A 184 7.51 -9.08 14.24
N MET A 185 6.63 -8.44 13.48
CA MET A 185 5.88 -7.27 13.95
C MET A 185 5.12 -7.62 15.22
N PHE A 186 5.11 -6.72 16.21
CA PHE A 186 4.48 -6.91 17.52
C PHE A 186 5.05 -8.06 18.39
N SER A 187 6.12 -8.73 17.99
CA SER A 187 6.78 -9.76 18.82
C SER A 187 7.48 -9.20 20.07
N LEU A 188 7.77 -7.89 20.06
CA LEU A 188 8.63 -7.17 21.00
C LEU A 188 10.09 -7.66 21.02
N ASN A 189 10.47 -8.46 20.02
CA ASN A 189 11.85 -8.90 19.85
C ASN A 189 12.68 -7.82 19.15
N THR A 190 14.00 -7.87 19.35
CA THR A 190 14.99 -7.11 18.59
C THR A 190 15.64 -8.02 17.52
N ASP A 191 16.57 -7.51 16.74
CA ASP A 191 17.46 -8.31 15.87
C ASP A 191 18.42 -9.23 16.65
N HIS A 192 18.70 -8.89 17.91
CA HIS A 192 19.47 -9.70 18.84
C HIS A 192 18.58 -10.63 19.68
N MET A 193 18.15 -11.75 19.09
CA MET A 193 17.33 -12.76 19.76
C MET A 193 18.14 -13.93 20.36
N THR A 194 17.81 -14.29 21.59
CA THR A 194 18.16 -15.58 22.22
C THR A 194 17.43 -16.75 21.54
N PHE A 195 17.87 -17.99 21.78
CA PHE A 195 17.22 -19.17 21.18
C PHE A 195 15.70 -19.24 21.48
N PRO A 196 15.21 -19.07 22.72
CA PRO A 196 13.76 -19.05 22.97
C PRO A 196 13.02 -17.92 22.26
N GLN A 197 13.63 -16.73 22.14
CA GLN A 197 13.05 -15.63 21.38
C GLN A 197 12.94 -15.95 19.89
N ARG A 198 13.93 -16.64 19.31
CA ARG A 198 13.88 -17.11 17.91
C ARG A 198 12.79 -18.15 17.71
N VAL A 199 12.62 -19.08 18.64
CA VAL A 199 11.52 -20.07 18.61
C VAL A 199 10.17 -19.35 18.67
N LYS A 200 10.00 -18.39 19.60
CA LYS A 200 8.80 -17.53 19.65
C LYS A 200 8.56 -16.80 18.33
N ASN A 201 9.61 -16.20 17.76
CA ASN A 201 9.54 -15.44 16.52
C ASN A 201 9.09 -16.31 15.33
N PHE A 202 9.62 -17.53 15.25
CA PHE A 202 9.25 -18.53 14.26
C PHE A 202 7.78 -18.97 14.41
N LEU A 203 7.33 -19.22 15.64
CA LEU A 203 5.92 -19.56 15.90
C LEU A 203 4.97 -18.43 15.50
N ILE A 204 5.35 -17.17 15.75
CA ILE A 204 4.59 -16.00 15.29
C ILE A 204 4.50 -16.01 13.76
N SER A 205 5.62 -16.22 13.04
CA SER A 205 5.59 -16.24 11.57
C SER A 205 4.66 -17.32 11.00
N ILE A 206 4.57 -18.49 11.64
CA ILE A 206 3.62 -19.54 11.21
C ILE A 206 2.17 -19.08 11.45
N SER A 207 1.88 -18.49 12.60
CA SER A 207 0.52 -18.04 12.94
C SER A 207 0.00 -16.91 12.04
N GLU A 208 0.90 -16.07 11.55
CA GLU A 208 0.60 -14.95 10.67
C GLU A 208 0.09 -15.43 9.31
N SER A 209 0.72 -16.45 8.71
CA SER A 209 0.30 -17.01 7.42
C SER A 209 -1.18 -17.43 7.41
N PHE A 210 -1.64 -18.03 8.51
CA PHE A 210 -3.05 -18.43 8.66
C PHE A 210 -3.99 -17.22 8.77
N THR A 211 -3.58 -16.21 9.54
CA THR A 211 -4.38 -15.00 9.77
C THR A 211 -4.53 -14.18 8.49
N CYS A 212 -3.43 -13.95 7.77
CA CYS A 212 -3.46 -13.18 6.54
C CYS A 212 -4.18 -13.88 5.39
N SER A 213 -4.12 -15.21 5.29
CA SER A 213 -4.90 -15.95 4.29
C SER A 213 -6.40 -15.62 4.40
N MET A 214 -6.94 -15.50 5.62
CA MET A 214 -8.35 -15.12 5.80
C MET A 214 -8.64 -13.65 5.51
N VAL A 215 -7.70 -12.75 5.79
CA VAL A 215 -7.85 -11.32 5.51
C VAL A 215 -7.80 -11.03 4.00
N PHE A 216 -6.96 -11.73 3.25
CA PHE A 216 -6.78 -11.47 1.82
C PHE A 216 -7.59 -12.39 0.90
N SER A 217 -8.14 -13.51 1.38
CA SER A 217 -8.94 -14.41 0.53
C SER A 217 -10.13 -13.73 -0.19
N PRO A 218 -10.84 -12.72 0.37
CA PRO A 218 -11.87 -12.02 -0.40
C PRO A 218 -11.31 -11.31 -1.64
N PHE A 219 -10.09 -10.77 -1.54
CA PHE A 219 -9.40 -10.15 -2.68
C PHE A 219 -8.83 -11.18 -3.65
N GLU A 220 -8.33 -12.32 -3.17
CA GLU A 220 -7.86 -13.42 -4.03
C GLU A 220 -9.00 -13.96 -4.89
N ASN A 221 -10.18 -14.16 -4.29
CA ASN A 221 -11.38 -14.60 -5.01
C ASN A 221 -11.80 -13.55 -6.04
N LEU A 222 -11.90 -12.28 -5.64
CA LEU A 222 -12.25 -11.19 -6.56
C LEU A 222 -11.26 -11.07 -7.73
N ALA A 223 -9.96 -11.13 -7.44
CA ALA A 223 -8.93 -11.05 -8.46
C ALA A 223 -8.98 -12.26 -9.40
N SER A 224 -9.18 -13.46 -8.85
CA SER A 224 -9.26 -14.69 -9.64
C SER A 224 -10.47 -14.69 -10.57
N ASP A 225 -11.62 -14.23 -10.07
CA ASP A 225 -12.85 -14.10 -10.86
C ASP A 225 -12.71 -13.00 -11.91
N PHE A 226 -12.17 -11.84 -11.55
CA PHE A 226 -12.05 -10.73 -12.49
C PHE A 226 -11.02 -11.02 -13.61
N LEU A 227 -9.87 -11.59 -13.25
CA LEU A 227 -8.80 -11.94 -14.19
C LEU A 227 -9.01 -13.30 -14.88
N GLN A 228 -10.08 -14.03 -14.52
CA GLN A 228 -10.42 -15.35 -15.05
C GLN A 228 -9.28 -16.39 -14.89
N LYS A 229 -8.52 -16.28 -13.79
CA LYS A 229 -7.37 -17.14 -13.50
C LYS A 229 -7.10 -17.20 -12.00
N PRO A 230 -6.92 -18.39 -11.39
CA PRO A 230 -6.54 -18.50 -9.99
C PRO A 230 -5.24 -17.74 -9.68
N ILE A 231 -5.29 -16.86 -8.68
CA ILE A 231 -4.14 -16.07 -8.25
C ILE A 231 -4.17 -15.83 -6.74
N THR A 232 -3.03 -16.01 -6.07
CA THR A 232 -2.87 -15.66 -4.65
C THR A 232 -2.48 -14.20 -4.49
N ILE A 233 -2.64 -13.64 -3.28
CA ILE A 233 -2.26 -12.25 -2.99
C ILE A 233 -0.76 -12.01 -3.20
N THR A 234 0.08 -12.97 -2.82
CA THR A 234 1.53 -12.89 -3.02
C THR A 234 1.88 -12.90 -4.50
N GLN A 235 1.22 -13.76 -5.30
CA GLN A 235 1.41 -13.77 -6.76
C GLN A 235 0.93 -12.47 -7.40
N LEU A 236 -0.23 -11.97 -6.99
CA LEU A 236 -0.81 -10.71 -7.47
C LEU A 236 0.18 -9.55 -7.26
N LEU A 237 0.68 -9.39 -6.04
CA LEU A 237 1.62 -8.32 -5.67
C LEU A 237 3.05 -8.55 -6.22
N SER A 238 3.43 -9.78 -6.58
CA SER A 238 4.76 -10.05 -7.15
C SER A 238 5.00 -9.40 -8.53
N HIS A 239 3.93 -8.93 -9.19
CA HIS A 239 4.01 -8.22 -10.46
C HIS A 239 4.26 -6.70 -10.30
N GLY A 240 4.42 -6.21 -9.07
CA GLY A 240 4.79 -4.81 -8.82
C GLY A 240 6.21 -4.48 -9.26
N SER A 241 6.39 -3.33 -9.88
CA SER A 241 7.68 -2.89 -10.40
C SER A 241 8.58 -2.32 -9.31
N ILE A 242 8.03 -1.47 -8.43
CA ILE A 242 8.77 -0.76 -7.37
C ILE A 242 7.98 -0.78 -6.07
N TRP A 243 8.69 -0.98 -4.95
CA TRP A 243 8.16 -0.84 -3.60
C TRP A 243 8.73 0.42 -2.95
N LEU A 244 7.95 1.50 -2.90
CA LEU A 244 8.29 2.68 -2.11
C LEU A 244 7.89 2.44 -0.65
N LYS A 245 8.90 2.15 0.17
CA LYS A 245 8.75 1.79 1.58
C LYS A 245 8.76 3.05 2.44
N ARG A 246 7.65 3.32 3.14
CA ARG A 246 7.49 4.45 4.10
C ARG A 246 8.26 4.22 5.41
N LEU A 247 9.52 3.85 5.31
CA LEU A 247 10.41 3.62 6.45
C LEU A 247 11.84 4.00 6.07
N ASP A 248 12.64 4.30 7.09
CA ASP A 248 14.07 4.57 6.94
C ASP A 248 14.81 3.40 7.59
N PHE A 249 15.86 2.91 6.93
CA PHE A 249 16.64 1.78 7.42
C PHE A 249 17.35 2.09 8.76
N VAL A 250 17.50 3.37 9.13
CA VAL A 250 18.06 3.77 10.43
C VAL A 250 17.13 3.47 11.61
N PHE A 251 15.81 3.39 11.38
CA PHE A 251 14.80 3.16 12.43
C PHE A 251 14.23 1.73 12.47
N ASP A 252 14.71 0.85 11.60
CA ASP A 252 14.23 -0.52 11.51
C ASP A 252 15.41 -1.51 11.61
N TYR A 253 15.10 -2.75 12.00
CA TYR A 253 16.13 -3.77 12.16
C TYR A 253 16.69 -4.25 10.81
N PRO A 254 17.96 -4.73 10.77
CA PRO A 254 18.52 -5.29 9.56
C PRO A 254 17.66 -6.42 9.00
N MET A 255 17.28 -6.29 7.72
CA MET A 255 16.54 -7.31 6.98
C MET A 255 17.02 -7.37 5.53
N PRO A 256 16.86 -8.52 4.84
CA PRO A 256 17.12 -8.61 3.41
C PRO A 256 16.21 -7.67 2.59
N VAL A 257 16.80 -7.03 1.58
CA VAL A 257 16.10 -6.08 0.71
C VAL A 257 16.39 -6.38 -0.75
N MET A 258 15.42 -6.14 -1.61
CA MET A 258 15.56 -6.32 -3.05
C MET A 258 15.81 -4.98 -3.74
N PRO A 259 16.49 -4.95 -4.91
CA PRO A 259 16.84 -3.69 -5.59
C PRO A 259 15.65 -2.80 -5.95
N ASN A 260 14.44 -3.38 -6.09
CA ASN A 260 13.21 -2.64 -6.36
C ASN A 260 12.51 -2.12 -5.09
N MET A 261 13.08 -2.33 -3.90
CA MET A 261 12.57 -1.81 -2.63
C MET A 261 13.32 -0.53 -2.25
N ILE A 262 12.65 0.61 -2.37
CA ILE A 262 13.23 1.94 -2.16
C ILE A 262 12.68 2.54 -0.86
N PHE A 263 13.58 2.82 0.08
CA PHE A 263 13.25 3.42 1.37
C PHE A 263 13.11 4.93 1.24
N ILE A 264 11.92 5.42 1.56
CA ILE A 264 11.54 6.85 1.48
C ILE A 264 11.06 7.34 2.85
N GLY A 265 11.78 6.97 3.90
CA GLY A 265 11.55 7.50 5.24
C GLY A 265 11.71 9.03 5.29
N GLY A 266 11.11 9.67 6.31
CA GLY A 266 11.21 11.12 6.50
C GLY A 266 10.32 11.99 5.60
N ILE A 267 9.54 11.41 4.68
CA ILE A 267 8.64 12.15 3.76
C ILE A 267 7.57 13.00 4.47
N ASN A 268 7.23 12.66 5.71
CA ASN A 268 6.24 13.40 6.51
C ASN A 268 6.89 14.51 7.38
N CYS A 269 8.22 14.66 7.34
CA CYS A 269 8.92 15.69 8.11
C CYS A 269 8.80 17.05 7.40
N GLY A 270 8.14 18.02 8.05
CA GLY A 270 8.10 19.40 7.57
C GLY A 270 9.46 20.09 7.66
N GLN A 271 9.57 21.28 7.04
CA GLN A 271 10.75 22.13 7.19
C GLN A 271 11.00 22.44 8.68
N LYS A 272 12.24 22.25 9.13
CA LYS A 272 12.65 22.59 10.51
C LYS A 272 12.39 24.08 10.75
N LYS A 273 11.51 24.38 11.69
CA LYS A 273 11.42 25.74 12.25
C LYS A 273 12.65 25.97 13.14
N PRO A 274 13.25 27.17 13.13
CA PRO A 274 14.25 27.53 14.13
C PRO A 274 13.66 27.28 15.52
N LEU A 275 14.44 26.64 16.41
CA LEU A 275 14.04 26.55 17.81
C LEU A 275 13.96 27.98 18.35
N SER A 276 12.82 28.34 18.94
CA SER A 276 12.72 29.58 19.71
C SER A 276 13.72 29.49 20.86
N GLN A 277 14.69 30.41 20.88
CA GLN A 277 15.58 30.60 22.03
C GLN A 277 14.79 31.09 23.25
#